data_AF-A0A498PZT4-F1
#
_entry.id   AF-A0A498PZT4-F1
#
_cell.length_a   1.000
_cell.length_b   1.000
_cell.length_c   1.000
_cell.angle_alpha   90.00
_cell.angle_beta   90.00
_cell.angle_gamma   90.00
#
_symmetry.space_group_name_H-M   'P 1'
#
loop_
_entity.id
_entity.type
_entity.pdbx_description
1 polymer ?
#
loop_
_entity_poly.entity_id
_entity_poly.type
_entity_poly.pdbx_seq_one_letter_code
_entity_poly.pdbx_strand_id
1 'polypeptide(L)'
;MDQRGIARADTAVRRRAEIPVAAFHGDGAVSPREILRGDLVTVLYRASAADADYRFNARITDLVQEYDVVVATLSDGTTLGADLVVGADGPYSTVRGLVFGAR
;
A
#
# COMPACT_ATOMS: atom_id res chain seq x y z
N MET A 1 6.83 -15.52 -13.71
CA MET A 1 6.53 -14.65 -14.87
C MET A 1 7.81 -14.50 -15.67
N ASP A 2 7.81 -14.77 -16.97
CA ASP A 2 8.98 -14.53 -17.83
C ASP A 2 8.84 -13.14 -18.47
N GLN A 3 9.51 -12.14 -17.91
CA GLN A 3 9.51 -10.75 -18.40
C GLN A 3 10.84 -10.41 -19.07
N ARG A 4 10.77 -9.70 -20.20
CA ARG A 4 11.95 -9.34 -21.00
C ARG A 4 12.52 -7.93 -20.69
N GLY A 5 11.70 -7.05 -20.11
CA GLY A 5 12.05 -5.65 -19.85
C GLY A 5 10.95 -4.68 -20.26
N ILE A 6 11.24 -3.37 -20.21
CA ILE A 6 10.35 -2.30 -20.67
C ILE A 6 10.75 -1.87 -22.07
N ALA A 7 9.79 -1.70 -22.98
CA ALA A 7 10.03 -1.10 -24.27
C ALA A 7 9.06 0.05 -24.52
N ARG A 8 9.59 1.16 -25.05
CA ARG A 8 8.79 2.28 -25.52
C ARG A 8 8.53 2.10 -27.01
N ALA A 9 7.25 2.09 -27.40
CA ALA A 9 6.83 2.09 -28.78
C ALA A 9 6.23 3.45 -29.18
N ASP A 10 6.29 3.78 -30.48
CA ASP A 10 5.53 4.91 -31.04
C ASP A 10 4.09 4.51 -31.39
N THR A 11 3.30 5.46 -31.90
CA THR A 11 1.89 5.25 -32.30
C THR A 11 1.72 4.27 -33.45
N ALA A 12 2.78 4.01 -34.22
CA ALA A 12 2.83 2.96 -35.25
C ALA A 12 3.35 1.62 -34.69
N VAL A 13 3.45 1.49 -33.36
CA VAL A 13 3.93 0.30 -32.62
C VAL A 13 5.40 -0.03 -32.93
N ARG A 14 6.19 0.93 -33.39
CA ARG A 14 7.64 0.72 -33.62
C ARG A 14 8.40 0.95 -32.32
N ARG A 15 9.24 -0.01 -31.89
CA ARG A 15 10.11 0.16 -30.72
C ARG A 15 11.12 1.29 -30.95
N ARG A 16 11.21 2.21 -30.00
CA ARG A 16 12.12 3.37 -30.00
C ARG A 16 13.20 3.28 -28.94
N ALA A 17 12.92 2.62 -27.82
CA ALA A 17 13.86 2.39 -26.73
C ALA A 17 13.48 1.12 -25.97
N GLU A 18 14.48 0.48 -25.36
CA GLU A 18 14.29 -0.71 -24.53
C GLU A 18 15.21 -0.65 -23.31
N ILE A 19 14.67 -1.08 -22.18
CA ILE A 19 15.39 -1.35 -20.94
C ILE A 19 15.19 -2.85 -20.67
N PRO A 20 16.16 -3.70 -21.05
CA PRO A 20 16.05 -5.14 -20.83
C PRO A 20 16.10 -5.46 -19.32
N VAL A 21 15.55 -6.60 -18.91
CA VAL A 21 15.57 -7.05 -17.50
C VAL A 21 16.98 -7.19 -16.93
N ALA A 22 17.99 -7.45 -17.77
CA ALA A 22 19.39 -7.53 -17.37
C ALA A 22 20.06 -6.14 -17.17
N ALA A 23 19.38 -5.05 -17.55
CA ALA A 23 19.88 -3.70 -17.29
C ALA A 23 20.06 -3.49 -15.78
N PHE A 24 21.02 -2.63 -15.40
CA PHE A 24 21.33 -2.35 -14.00
C PHE A 24 21.62 -3.61 -13.16
N HIS A 25 22.29 -4.61 -13.76
CA HIS A 25 22.60 -5.90 -13.13
C HIS A 25 21.37 -6.69 -12.65
N GLY A 26 20.19 -6.43 -13.24
CA GLY A 26 18.94 -7.07 -12.84
C GLY A 26 18.17 -6.33 -11.74
N ASP A 27 18.67 -5.20 -11.25
CA ASP A 27 18.00 -4.40 -10.21
C ASP A 27 17.44 -3.09 -10.79
N GLY A 28 17.02 -3.14 -12.06
CA GLY A 28 16.40 -2.04 -12.78
C GLY A 28 14.89 -1.93 -12.52
N ALA A 29 14.23 -1.06 -13.30
CA ALA A 29 12.79 -0.86 -13.25
C ALA A 29 11.98 -2.15 -13.53
N VAL A 30 12.59 -3.13 -14.21
CA VAL A 30 12.12 -4.52 -14.27
C VAL A 30 13.22 -5.39 -13.72
N SER A 31 12.89 -6.22 -12.74
CA SER A 31 13.83 -7.09 -12.05
C SER A 31 13.32 -8.54 -12.09
N PRO A 32 14.21 -9.55 -12.19
CA PRO A 32 13.82 -10.94 -12.02
C PRO A 32 13.37 -11.25 -10.58
N ARG A 33 13.57 -10.33 -9.63
CA ARG A 33 13.11 -10.41 -8.23
C ARG A 33 11.86 -9.58 -7.97
N GLU A 34 11.11 -9.24 -9.02
CA GLU A 34 9.82 -8.59 -8.88
C GLU A 34 8.81 -9.53 -8.21
N ILE A 35 8.02 -8.99 -7.28
CA ILE A 35 6.85 -9.66 -6.71
C ILE A 35 5.60 -8.86 -7.07
N LEU A 36 4.54 -9.55 -7.46
CA LEU A 36 3.27 -8.89 -7.70
C LEU A 36 2.75 -8.33 -6.37
N ARG A 37 2.24 -7.10 -6.40
CA ARG A 37 1.67 -6.46 -5.19
C ARG A 37 0.63 -7.35 -4.50
N GLY A 38 -0.23 -8.01 -5.27
CA GLY A 38 -1.24 -8.92 -4.73
C GLY A 38 -0.63 -10.12 -3.99
N ASP A 39 0.46 -10.69 -4.54
CA ASP A 39 1.17 -11.82 -3.94
C ASP A 39 1.88 -11.37 -2.65
N LEU A 40 2.55 -10.20 -2.68
CA LEU A 40 3.19 -9.64 -1.50
C LEU A 40 2.18 -9.38 -0.38
N VAL A 41 1.04 -8.74 -0.69
CA VAL A 41 -0.05 -8.51 0.28
C VAL A 41 -0.56 -9.82 0.85
N THR A 42 -0.71 -10.86 0.01
CA THR A 42 -1.16 -12.18 0.45
C THR A 42 -0.17 -12.84 1.40
N VAL A 43 1.13 -12.77 1.10
CA VAL A 43 2.20 -13.31 1.96
C VAL A 43 2.20 -12.60 3.31
N LEU A 44 2.13 -11.26 3.32
CA LEU A 44 2.08 -10.48 4.55
C LEU A 44 0.84 -10.82 5.37
N TYR A 45 -0.35 -10.86 4.76
CA TYR A 45 -1.59 -11.22 5.46
C TYR A 45 -1.51 -12.61 6.10
N ARG A 46 -1.04 -13.62 5.35
CA ARG A 46 -0.91 -14.98 5.88
C ARG A 46 0.06 -15.08 7.05
N ALA A 47 1.13 -14.28 7.04
CA ALA A 47 2.15 -14.29 8.07
C ALA A 47 1.67 -13.70 9.41
N SER A 48 0.64 -12.86 9.41
CA SER A 48 0.17 -12.13 10.60
C SER A 48 -1.29 -12.37 10.97
N ALA A 49 -2.09 -13.04 10.13
CA ALA A 49 -3.52 -13.23 10.36
C ALA A 49 -3.87 -14.01 11.64
N ALA A 50 -2.93 -14.78 12.20
CA ALA A 50 -3.14 -15.46 13.49
C ALA A 50 -2.98 -14.54 14.70
N ASP A 51 -2.21 -13.45 14.55
CA ASP A 51 -1.79 -12.56 15.65
C ASP A 51 -2.44 -11.17 15.57
N ALA A 52 -3.20 -10.88 14.52
CA ALA A 52 -3.83 -9.59 14.30
C ALA A 52 -5.27 -9.72 13.80
N ASP A 53 -6.14 -8.83 14.28
CA ASP A 53 -7.52 -8.72 13.83
C ASP A 53 -7.59 -7.85 12.56
N TYR A 54 -8.00 -8.46 11.45
CA TYR A 54 -8.14 -7.80 10.15
C TYR A 54 -9.58 -7.40 9.88
N ARG A 55 -9.83 -6.09 9.85
CA ARG A 55 -11.11 -5.51 9.41
C ARG A 55 -11.00 -5.00 7.98
N PHE A 56 -11.58 -5.74 7.02
CA PHE A 56 -11.70 -5.30 5.63
C PHE A 56 -12.92 -4.42 5.44
N ASN A 57 -12.89 -3.53 4.44
CA ASN A 57 -13.93 -2.53 4.18
C ASN A 57 -14.19 -1.58 5.36
N ALA A 58 -13.23 -1.46 6.28
CA ALA A 58 -13.27 -0.56 7.42
C ALA A 58 -12.33 0.62 7.15
N ARG A 59 -12.90 1.78 6.83
CA ARG A 59 -12.14 3.02 6.66
C ARG A 59 -12.32 3.89 7.90
N ILE A 60 -11.22 4.38 8.48
CA ILE A 60 -11.29 5.41 9.52
C ILE A 60 -11.84 6.71 8.91
N THR A 61 -12.85 7.27 9.55
CA THR A 61 -13.51 8.52 9.16
C THR A 61 -13.25 9.65 10.16
N ASP A 62 -12.98 9.31 11.42
CA ASP A 62 -12.67 10.28 12.48
C ASP A 62 -11.70 9.70 13.52
N LEU A 63 -10.94 10.57 14.18
CA LEU A 63 -9.99 10.23 15.24
C LEU A 63 -10.05 11.28 16.34
N VAL A 64 -10.35 10.85 17.57
CA VAL A 64 -10.41 11.71 18.75
C VAL A 64 -9.46 11.16 19.82
N GLN A 65 -8.56 12.00 20.33
CA GLN A 65 -7.77 11.68 21.51
C GLN A 65 -8.62 11.92 22.76
N GLU A 66 -8.83 10.88 23.57
CA GLU A 66 -9.54 10.93 24.84
C GLU A 66 -8.65 10.41 25.97
N TYR A 67 -8.14 11.32 26.81
CA TYR A 67 -7.21 10.97 27.90
C TYR A 67 -6.05 10.10 27.37
N ASP A 68 -6.01 8.82 27.78
CA ASP A 68 -4.96 7.85 27.46
C ASP A 68 -5.27 6.99 26.22
N VAL A 69 -6.43 7.16 25.57
CA VAL A 69 -6.83 6.37 24.41
C VAL A 69 -7.14 7.25 23.19
N VAL A 70 -7.00 6.68 22.00
CA VAL A 70 -7.51 7.24 20.75
C VAL A 70 -8.76 6.47 20.36
N VAL A 71 -9.85 7.19 20.13
CA VAL A 71 -11.10 6.64 19.61
C VAL A 71 -11.14 6.89 18.10
N ALA A 72 -11.16 5.80 17.33
CA ALA A 72 -11.32 5.82 15.89
C ALA A 72 -12.75 5.48 15.51
N THR A 73 -13.38 6.32 14.67
CA THR A 73 -14.68 6.01 14.05
C THR A 73 -14.45 5.42 12.68
N LEU A 74 -15.15 4.32 12.37
CA LEU A 74 -15.10 3.63 11.09
C LEU A 74 -16.26 4.06 10.17
N SER A 75 -16.13 3.76 8.88
CA SER A 75 -17.10 4.12 7.84
C SER A 75 -18.48 3.48 7.99
N ASP A 76 -18.59 2.41 8.77
CA ASP A 76 -19.86 1.78 9.13
C ASP A 76 -20.49 2.37 10.41
N GLY A 77 -19.85 3.38 11.01
CA GLY A 77 -20.28 4.04 12.25
C GLY A 77 -19.78 3.36 13.53
N THR A 78 -19.09 2.22 13.45
CA THR A 78 -18.50 1.58 14.62
C THR A 78 -17.31 2.38 15.16
N THR A 79 -17.04 2.27 16.47
CA THR A 79 -15.90 2.93 17.13
C THR A 79 -14.94 1.91 17.73
N LEU A 80 -13.65 2.24 17.71
CA LEU A 80 -12.57 1.42 18.26
C LEU A 80 -11.66 2.30 19.14
N GLY A 81 -11.41 1.86 20.37
CA GLY A 81 -10.42 2.47 21.25
C GLY A 81 -9.06 1.77 21.12
N ALA A 82 -7.97 2.54 21.05
CA ALA A 82 -6.61 2.02 21.05
C ALA A 82 -5.65 2.98 21.77
N ASP A 83 -4.61 2.45 22.41
CA ASP A 83 -3.57 3.29 23.05
C ASP A 83 -2.69 4.01 22.02
N LEU A 84 -2.57 3.46 20.80
CA LEU A 84 -1.78 4.02 19.72
C LEU A 84 -2.42 3.76 18.36
N VAL A 85 -2.42 4.78 17.49
CA VAL A 85 -2.81 4.67 16.09
C VAL A 85 -1.60 4.91 15.19
N VAL A 86 -1.32 3.96 14.30
CA VAL A 86 -0.24 4.05 13.30
C VAL A 86 -0.85 4.30 11.92
N GLY A 87 -0.57 5.48 11.34
CA GLY A 87 -1.04 5.86 10.01
C GLY A 87 -0.28 5.13 8.89
N ALA A 88 -0.78 3.97 8.47
CA ALA A 88 -0.22 3.15 7.39
C ALA A 88 -1.12 3.09 6.14
N ASP A 89 -1.97 4.09 5.93
CA ASP A 89 -3.01 4.17 4.89
C ASP A 89 -2.53 4.85 3.58
N GLY A 90 -1.21 4.91 3.37
CA GLY A 90 -0.60 5.22 2.08
C GLY A 90 -0.55 6.70 1.70
N PRO A 91 -0.30 7.01 0.41
CA PRO A 91 -0.04 8.38 -0.03
C PRO A 91 -1.25 9.32 0.13
N TYR A 92 -2.48 8.79 0.08
CA TYR A 92 -3.72 9.55 0.26
C TYR A 92 -4.30 9.42 1.67
N SER A 93 -3.41 9.31 2.67
CA SER A 93 -3.75 9.06 4.06
C SER A 93 -4.86 9.96 4.61
N THR A 94 -5.92 9.31 5.10
CA THR A 94 -7.00 9.95 5.88
C THR A 94 -6.52 10.23 7.29
N VAL A 95 -5.77 9.31 7.91
CA VAL A 95 -5.20 9.50 9.26
C VAL A 95 -4.36 10.77 9.33
N ARG A 96 -3.47 10.98 8.35
CA ARG A 96 -2.64 12.19 8.26
C ARG A 96 -3.49 13.45 8.12
N GLY A 97 -4.55 13.40 7.31
CA GLY A 97 -5.47 14.53 7.13
C GLY A 97 -6.25 14.89 8.39
N LEU A 98 -6.67 13.89 9.18
CA LEU A 98 -7.38 14.09 10.44
C LEU A 98 -6.46 14.69 11.52
N VAL A 99 -5.22 14.20 11.63
CA VAL A 99 -4.29 14.62 12.69
C VAL A 99 -3.62 15.97 12.37
N PHE A 100 -3.25 16.22 11.11
CA PHE A 100 -2.45 17.39 10.73
C PHE A 100 -3.17 18.39 9.83
N GLY A 101 -4.43 18.11 9.45
CA GLY A 101 -5.18 18.88 8.47
C GLY A 101 -4.95 18.41 7.02
N ALA A 102 -5.88 18.77 6.13
CA ALA A 102 -5.71 18.55 4.70
C ALA A 102 -4.55 19.39 4.15
N ARG A 103 -3.84 18.83 3.18
CA ARG A 103 -2.75 19.52 2.48
C ARG A 103 -3.29 20.44 1.39
#